data_AF-A0A960SYK4-F1
#
_entry.id   AF-A0A960SYK4-F1
#
_cell.length_a   1.000
_cell.length_b   1.000
_cell.length_c   1.000
_cell.angle_alpha   90.00
_cell.angle_beta   90.00
_cell.angle_gamma   90.00
#
_symmetry.space_group_name_H-M   'P 1'
#
loop_
_entity.id
_entity.type
_entity.pdbx_description
1 polymer ?
#
loop_
_entity_poly.entity_id
_entity_poly.type
_entity_poly.pdbx_seq_one_letter_code
_entity_poly.pdbx_strand_id
1 'polypeptide(L)'
;MKLVAEGKLASGAKQAFVLIPTDDESGPLYRVVAFDDSEKAFPMGATRVINLAPFAIRLKLAGVDIPPIKPGGVASYPLVKKVDEWNMYSARIEFEVAKDQWVAVANQSWKASDRKRDWVITRFNLENRQPAIKLYRDVPPWRVEELAKPEGER
;
A
#
# COMPACT_ATOMS: atom_id res chain seq x y z
N MET A 1 -20.22 -2.58 -26.59
CA MET A 1 -19.48 -2.16 -25.38
C MET A 1 -18.53 -3.29 -25.01
N LYS A 2 -17.21 -3.06 -24.94
CA LYS A 2 -16.22 -4.09 -24.57
C LYS A 2 -16.03 -4.07 -23.05
N LEU A 3 -16.10 -5.23 -22.40
CA LEU A 3 -15.76 -5.37 -20.97
C LEU A 3 -14.26 -5.10 -20.81
N VAL A 4 -13.90 -4.14 -19.96
CA VAL A 4 -12.50 -3.72 -19.76
C VAL A 4 -11.91 -4.15 -18.43
N ALA A 5 -12.73 -4.48 -17.44
CA ALA A 5 -12.27 -4.96 -16.13
C ALA A 5 -13.38 -5.72 -15.40
N GLU A 6 -13.01 -6.72 -14.60
CA GLU A 6 -13.92 -7.43 -13.70
C GLU A 6 -13.24 -7.76 -12.36
N GLY A 7 -14.05 -7.95 -11.32
CA GLY A 7 -13.58 -8.37 -10.01
C GLY A 7 -14.73 -8.54 -9.00
N LYS A 8 -14.44 -9.24 -7.90
CA LYS A 8 -15.38 -9.42 -6.78
C LYS A 8 -15.28 -8.26 -5.82
N LEU A 9 -16.41 -7.81 -5.28
CA LEU A 9 -16.44 -6.83 -4.21
C LEU A 9 -15.81 -7.38 -2.93
N ALA A 10 -15.22 -6.51 -2.12
CA ALA A 10 -14.81 -6.84 -0.76
C ALA A 10 -16.03 -6.89 0.17
N SER A 11 -15.85 -7.39 1.38
CA SER A 11 -16.93 -7.58 2.37
C SER A 11 -17.61 -6.29 2.87
N GLY A 12 -17.00 -5.13 2.69
CA GLY A 12 -17.48 -3.85 3.24
C GLY A 12 -18.47 -3.09 2.36
N ALA A 13 -19.13 -2.08 2.93
CA ALA A 13 -19.96 -1.15 2.15
C ALA A 13 -19.13 -0.09 1.39
N LYS A 14 -17.92 0.21 1.88
CA LYS A 14 -16.97 1.14 1.24
C LYS A 14 -15.90 0.33 0.52
N GLN A 15 -15.67 0.65 -0.74
CA GLN A 15 -14.79 -0.12 -1.63
C GLN A 15 -13.68 0.79 -2.16
N ALA A 16 -12.44 0.34 -2.06
CA ALA A 16 -11.33 0.88 -2.83
C ALA A 16 -10.96 -0.12 -3.93
N PHE A 17 -10.90 0.33 -5.18
CA PHE A 17 -10.57 -0.51 -6.32
C PHE A 17 -9.16 -0.20 -6.81
N VAL A 18 -8.33 -1.25 -6.94
CA VAL A 18 -7.06 -1.18 -7.63
C VAL A 18 -7.20 -1.95 -8.94
N LEU A 19 -7.03 -1.24 -10.06
CA LEU A 19 -7.05 -1.80 -11.40
C LEU A 19 -5.62 -2.17 -11.79
N ILE A 20 -5.39 -3.46 -11.96
CA ILE A 20 -4.07 -4.03 -12.30
C ILE A 20 -4.12 -4.45 -13.77
N PRO A 21 -3.27 -3.90 -14.64
CA PRO A 21 -3.20 -4.34 -16.03
C PRO A 21 -2.93 -5.84 -16.12
N THR A 22 -3.50 -6.50 -17.12
CA THR A 22 -3.27 -7.91 -17.41
C THR A 22 -2.72 -8.08 -18.81
N ASP A 23 -1.87 -9.08 -18.99
CA ASP A 23 -1.29 -9.43 -20.30
C ASP A 23 -2.18 -10.42 -21.09
N ASP A 24 -3.41 -10.68 -20.63
CA ASP A 24 -4.36 -11.57 -21.29
C ASP A 24 -5.05 -10.84 -22.45
N GLU A 25 -4.68 -11.18 -23.68
CA GLU A 25 -5.24 -10.61 -24.91
C GLU A 25 -6.73 -10.97 -25.12
N SER A 26 -7.19 -12.06 -24.50
CA SER A 26 -8.55 -12.58 -24.63
C SER A 26 -9.49 -12.12 -23.51
N GLY A 27 -8.94 -11.60 -22.41
CA GLY A 27 -9.64 -11.20 -21.20
C GLY A 27 -9.89 -9.70 -21.07
N PRO A 28 -10.46 -9.27 -19.92
CA PRO A 28 -10.52 -7.86 -19.55
C PRO A 28 -9.11 -7.26 -19.46
N LEU A 29 -8.95 -6.00 -19.86
CA LEU A 29 -7.65 -5.30 -19.85
C LEU A 29 -7.08 -5.11 -18.44
N TYR A 30 -7.94 -5.13 -17.42
CA TYR A 30 -7.56 -4.98 -16.04
C TYR A 30 -8.23 -6.04 -15.16
N ARG A 31 -7.46 -6.56 -14.22
CA ARG A 31 -8.00 -7.25 -13.04
C ARG A 31 -8.33 -6.22 -11.97
N VAL A 32 -9.55 -6.26 -11.44
CA VAL A 32 -9.95 -5.41 -10.31
C VAL A 32 -9.71 -6.15 -9.01
N VAL A 33 -8.94 -5.54 -8.11
CA VAL A 33 -8.87 -5.95 -6.70
C VAL A 33 -9.63 -4.94 -5.87
N ALA A 34 -10.69 -5.40 -5.22
CA ALA A 34 -11.50 -4.60 -4.32
C ALA A 34 -11.03 -4.79 -2.87
N PHE A 35 -10.99 -3.70 -2.12
CA PHE A 35 -10.67 -3.68 -0.71
C PHE A 35 -11.82 -3.07 0.09
N ASP A 36 -12.08 -3.64 1.27
CA ASP A 36 -12.91 -2.97 2.28
C ASP A 36 -12.16 -1.72 2.73
N ASP A 37 -12.75 -0.57 2.44
CA ASP A 37 -12.20 0.75 2.71
C ASP A 37 -12.85 1.43 3.91
N SER A 38 -13.63 0.68 4.70
CA SER A 38 -14.09 1.13 6.00
C SER A 38 -12.92 1.33 6.96
N GLU A 39 -13.06 2.25 7.92
CA GLU A 39 -12.02 2.49 8.92
C GLU A 39 -11.80 1.32 9.87
N LYS A 40 -12.76 0.41 9.95
CA LYS A 40 -12.58 -0.86 10.67
C LYS A 40 -11.55 -1.75 9.95
N ALA A 41 -11.60 -1.81 8.62
CA ALA A 41 -10.70 -2.62 7.81
C ALA A 41 -9.40 -1.89 7.43
N PHE A 42 -9.45 -0.57 7.33
CA PHE A 42 -8.32 0.29 7.01
C PHE A 42 -8.35 1.58 7.85
N PRO A 43 -7.89 1.50 9.11
CA PRO A 43 -7.99 2.63 10.04
C PRO A 43 -7.09 3.78 9.61
N MET A 44 -7.45 4.98 10.08
CA MET A 44 -6.61 6.16 9.89
C MET A 44 -5.23 5.96 10.51
N GLY A 45 -4.20 6.50 9.86
CA GLY A 45 -2.79 6.30 10.21
C GLY A 45 -2.19 4.97 9.77
N ALA A 46 -2.98 4.04 9.24
CA ALA A 46 -2.48 2.78 8.75
C ALA A 46 -1.81 2.89 7.37
N THR A 47 -0.89 1.96 7.12
CA THR A 47 -0.24 1.77 5.82
C THR A 47 -0.65 0.44 5.24
N ARG A 48 -1.27 0.43 4.05
CA ARG A 48 -1.60 -0.77 3.30
C ARG A 48 -0.58 -0.98 2.19
N VAL A 49 0.00 -2.17 2.14
CA VAL A 49 1.03 -2.54 1.17
C VAL A 49 0.49 -3.62 0.24
N ILE A 50 0.60 -3.39 -1.06
CA ILE A 50 0.23 -4.32 -2.13
C ILE A 50 1.51 -4.73 -2.85
N ASN A 51 1.78 -6.03 -2.86
CA ASN A 51 2.90 -6.58 -3.60
C ASN A 51 2.48 -7.03 -5.00
N LEU A 52 2.82 -6.25 -6.02
CA LEU A 52 2.66 -6.61 -7.43
C LEU A 52 4.00 -7.01 -8.09
N ALA A 53 5.08 -7.13 -7.31
CA ALA A 53 6.34 -7.66 -7.80
C ALA A 53 6.28 -9.20 -7.88
N PRO A 54 7.09 -9.84 -8.76
CA PRO A 54 7.15 -11.30 -8.87
C PRO A 54 7.92 -11.96 -7.71
N PHE A 55 8.44 -11.17 -6.78
CA PHE A 55 9.24 -11.60 -5.63
C PHE A 55 8.52 -11.30 -4.32
N ALA A 56 8.86 -12.01 -3.24
CA ALA A 56 8.44 -11.58 -1.92
C ALA A 56 9.07 -10.23 -1.59
N ILE A 57 8.32 -9.39 -0.88
CA ILE A 57 8.82 -8.12 -0.36
C ILE A 57 8.77 -8.15 1.16
N ARG A 58 9.64 -7.39 1.81
CA ARG A 58 9.48 -7.07 3.22
C ARG A 58 9.75 -5.59 3.46
N LEU A 59 9.17 -5.09 4.53
CA LEU A 59 9.37 -3.72 4.98
C LEU A 59 10.13 -3.74 6.31
N LYS A 60 11.01 -2.76 6.49
CA LYS A 60 11.53 -2.40 7.81
C LYS A 60 10.98 -1.04 8.17
N LEU A 61 10.12 -0.97 9.17
CA LEU A 61 9.46 0.27 9.61
C LEU A 61 10.01 0.66 10.99
N ALA A 62 10.61 1.85 11.10
CA ALA A 62 11.29 2.31 12.32
C ALA A 62 12.33 1.31 12.88
N GLY A 63 12.99 0.57 11.97
CA GLY A 63 13.97 -0.47 12.29
C GLY A 63 13.39 -1.84 12.66
N VAL A 64 12.06 -2.00 12.63
CA VAL A 64 11.40 -3.28 12.92
C VAL A 64 11.18 -4.06 11.62
N ASP A 65 11.67 -5.29 11.57
CA ASP A 65 11.41 -6.24 10.48
C ASP A 65 9.94 -6.68 10.50
N ILE A 66 9.27 -6.51 9.37
CA ILE A 66 7.87 -6.89 9.17
C ILE A 66 7.80 -8.20 8.37
N PRO A 67 6.83 -9.09 8.65
CA PRO A 67 6.67 -10.33 7.90
C PRO A 67 6.65 -10.13 6.38
N PRO A 68 7.29 -11.01 5.60
CA PRO A 68 7.27 -10.93 4.15
C PRO A 68 5.86 -11.01 3.55
N ILE A 69 5.63 -10.22 2.51
CA ILE A 69 4.43 -10.24 1.69
C ILE A 69 4.79 -10.98 0.39
N LYS A 70 4.17 -12.14 0.18
CA LYS A 70 4.35 -12.95 -1.04
C LYS A 70 3.89 -12.20 -2.31
N PRO A 71 4.33 -12.62 -3.51
CA PRO A 71 3.80 -12.07 -4.77
C PRO A 71 2.27 -12.07 -4.80
N GLY A 72 1.66 -10.95 -5.21
CA GLY A 72 0.21 -10.75 -5.21
C GLY A 72 -0.41 -10.54 -3.83
N GLY A 73 0.38 -10.61 -2.76
CA GLY A 73 -0.07 -10.46 -1.38
C GLY A 73 -0.35 -9.02 -0.99
N VAL A 74 -1.14 -8.87 0.08
CA VAL A 74 -1.49 -7.58 0.68
C VAL A 74 -1.34 -7.68 2.19
N ALA A 75 -0.81 -6.62 2.80
CA ALA A 75 -0.75 -6.47 4.24
C ALA A 75 -1.14 -5.05 4.65
N SER A 76 -1.66 -4.89 5.87
CA SER A 76 -1.93 -3.58 6.47
C SER A 76 -1.21 -3.49 7.80
N TYR A 77 -0.56 -2.36 8.04
CA TYR A 77 0.23 -2.10 9.23
C TYR A 77 -0.36 -0.90 9.98
N PRO A 78 -0.43 -0.97 11.31
CA PRO A 78 -0.94 0.14 12.11
C PRO A 78 0.00 1.34 12.08
N LEU A 79 -0.48 2.47 12.59
CA LEU A 79 0.32 3.68 12.74
C LEU A 79 1.62 3.40 13.51
N VAL A 80 2.74 3.77 12.89
CA VAL A 80 4.07 3.69 13.52
C VAL A 80 4.18 4.76 14.59
N LYS A 81 4.39 4.35 15.85
CA LYS A 81 4.51 5.27 17.00
C LYS A 81 5.95 5.68 17.34
N LYS A 82 6.93 4.91 16.87
CA LYS A 82 8.35 5.22 17.06
C LYS A 82 8.79 6.20 15.97
N VAL A 83 8.77 7.48 16.30
CA VAL A 83 9.03 8.59 15.37
C VAL A 83 10.00 9.59 15.97
N ASP A 84 10.57 10.45 15.13
CA ASP A 84 11.35 11.61 15.58
C ASP A 84 10.45 12.82 15.93
N GLU A 85 11.07 13.94 16.29
CA GLU A 85 10.41 15.21 16.63
C GLU A 85 9.49 15.76 15.51
N TRP A 86 9.69 15.34 14.26
CA TRP A 86 8.89 15.75 13.10
C TRP A 86 7.83 14.72 12.69
N ASN A 87 7.57 13.74 13.57
CA ASN A 87 6.69 12.61 13.31
C ASN A 87 7.13 11.77 12.09
N MET A 88 8.44 11.66 11.84
CA MET A 88 8.99 10.87 10.74
C MET A 88 9.54 9.53 11.25
N TYR A 89 9.54 8.51 10.39
CA TYR A 89 10.15 7.21 10.64
C TYR A 89 10.82 6.66 9.37
N SER A 90 11.84 5.82 9.56
CA SER A 90 12.51 5.14 8.46
C SER A 90 11.64 4.02 7.89
N ALA A 91 11.56 3.95 6.56
CA ALA A 91 10.89 2.90 5.82
C ALA A 91 11.85 2.34 4.78
N ARG A 92 12.30 1.10 4.98
CA ARG A 92 13.09 0.36 4.00
C ARG A 92 12.23 -0.72 3.35
N ILE A 93 12.33 -0.84 2.03
CA ILE A 93 11.66 -1.89 1.27
C ILE A 93 12.74 -2.77 0.66
N GLU A 94 12.61 -4.08 0.85
CA GLU A 94 13.56 -5.07 0.37
C GLU A 94 12.83 -6.13 -0.46
N PHE A 95 13.47 -6.56 -1.56
CA PHE A 95 12.97 -7.63 -2.43
C PHE A 95 13.80 -8.90 -2.20
N GLU A 96 13.14 -10.05 -2.17
CA GLU A 96 13.78 -11.36 -2.14
C GLU A 96 14.17 -11.79 -3.57
N VAL A 97 15.38 -11.42 -4.00
CA VAL A 97 15.85 -11.69 -5.38
C VAL A 97 16.29 -13.15 -5.59
N ALA A 98 16.60 -13.85 -4.50
CA ALA A 98 16.80 -15.28 -4.42
C ALA A 98 16.41 -15.74 -3.02
N LYS A 99 16.23 -17.05 -2.80
CA LYS A 99 15.81 -17.59 -1.50
C LYS A 99 16.66 -17.03 -0.36
N ASP A 100 16.00 -16.37 0.59
CA ASP A 100 16.60 -15.72 1.77
C ASP A 100 17.61 -14.60 1.46
N GLN A 101 17.73 -14.19 0.19
CA GLN A 101 18.60 -13.11 -0.27
C GLN A 101 17.78 -11.83 -0.51
N TRP A 102 17.89 -10.91 0.44
CA TRP A 102 17.14 -9.65 0.46
C TRP A 102 18.00 -8.49 -0.04
N VAL A 103 17.48 -7.75 -1.02
CA VAL A 103 18.14 -6.54 -1.56
C VAL A 103 17.28 -5.33 -1.27
N ALA A 104 17.87 -4.31 -0.66
CA ALA A 104 17.20 -3.03 -0.43
C ALA A 104 16.98 -2.29 -1.75
N VAL A 105 15.70 -2.05 -2.06
CA VAL A 105 15.28 -1.37 -3.29
C VAL A 105 14.80 0.06 -3.04
N ALA A 106 14.46 0.39 -1.79
CA ALA A 106 14.20 1.75 -1.36
C ALA A 106 14.54 1.93 0.11
N ASN A 107 15.03 3.12 0.44
CA ASN A 107 15.18 3.62 1.81
C ASN A 107 14.63 5.04 1.85
N GLN A 108 13.55 5.25 2.60
CA GLN A 108 12.79 6.49 2.62
C GLN A 108 12.48 6.91 4.06
N SER A 109 12.12 8.18 4.23
CA SER A 109 11.56 8.70 5.47
C SER A 109 10.08 9.00 5.26
N TRP A 110 9.21 8.38 6.05
CA TRP A 110 7.75 8.54 5.95
C TRP A 110 7.20 9.28 7.16
N LYS A 111 6.18 10.11 6.93
CA LYS A 111 5.49 10.84 8.00
C LYS A 111 4.41 9.96 8.62
N ALA A 112 4.47 9.71 9.92
CA ALA A 112 3.39 9.15 10.70
C ALA A 112 2.33 10.23 10.95
N SER A 113 1.06 9.90 10.69
CA SER A 113 -0.06 10.79 10.98
C SER A 113 -1.34 9.98 10.97
N ASP A 114 -2.15 10.14 12.01
CA ASP A 114 -3.51 9.61 12.11
C ASP A 114 -4.53 10.40 11.26
N ARG A 115 -4.10 11.41 10.50
CA ARG A 115 -4.95 12.20 9.59
C ARG A 115 -4.92 11.72 8.15
N LYS A 116 -4.12 10.70 7.84
CA LYS A 116 -4.03 10.08 6.51
C LYS A 116 -3.89 8.57 6.62
N ARG A 117 -4.14 7.89 5.51
CA ARG A 117 -3.76 6.52 5.26
C ARG A 117 -2.72 6.51 4.15
N ASP A 118 -1.86 5.50 4.12
CA ASP A 118 -0.87 5.37 3.06
C ASP A 118 -1.09 4.05 2.31
N TRP A 119 -1.09 4.12 0.98
CA TRP A 119 -1.03 2.95 0.11
C TRP A 119 0.35 2.84 -0.50
N VAL A 120 0.99 1.69 -0.31
CA VAL A 120 2.29 1.36 -0.89
C VAL A 120 2.08 0.27 -1.91
N ILE A 121 2.38 0.55 -3.17
CA ILE A 121 2.30 -0.42 -4.25
C ILE A 121 3.72 -0.69 -4.74
N THR A 122 4.18 -1.93 -4.60
CA THR A 122 5.46 -2.36 -5.14
C THR A 122 5.24 -3.09 -6.46
N ARG A 123 6.11 -2.82 -7.42
CA ARG A 123 6.18 -3.44 -8.73
C ARG A 123 7.63 -3.68 -9.10
N PHE A 124 7.85 -4.54 -10.08
CA PHE A 124 9.14 -4.72 -10.72
C PHE A 124 8.93 -4.64 -12.22
N ASN A 125 9.62 -3.71 -12.89
CA ASN A 125 9.57 -3.63 -14.34
C ASN A 125 10.52 -4.68 -14.92
N LEU A 126 9.95 -5.63 -15.66
CA LEU A 126 10.71 -6.74 -16.25
C LEU A 126 11.58 -6.31 -17.43
N GLU A 127 11.21 -5.26 -18.16
CA GLU A 127 11.93 -4.78 -19.33
C GLU A 127 13.26 -4.13 -18.95
N ASN A 128 13.24 -3.25 -17.96
CA ASN A 128 14.43 -2.51 -17.52
C ASN A 128 15.03 -3.04 -16.21
N ARG A 129 14.44 -4.08 -15.62
CA ARG A 129 14.87 -4.73 -14.37
C ARG A 129 14.94 -3.79 -13.17
N GLN A 130 14.07 -2.80 -13.11
CA GLN A 130 14.04 -1.83 -12.01
C GLN A 130 12.83 -2.02 -11.08
N PRO A 131 13.02 -1.89 -9.75
CA PRO A 131 11.91 -1.81 -8.82
C PRO A 131 11.14 -0.50 -9.02
N ALA A 132 9.81 -0.57 -8.90
CA ALA A 132 8.93 0.59 -8.93
C ALA A 132 8.07 0.59 -7.68
N ILE A 133 8.29 1.57 -6.82
CA ILE A 133 7.53 1.74 -5.56
C ILE A 133 6.74 3.03 -5.67
N LYS A 134 5.43 2.93 -5.47
CA LYS A 134 4.53 4.09 -5.44
C LYS A 134 3.89 4.17 -4.07
N LEU A 135 4.01 5.35 -3.45
CA LEU A 135 3.34 5.72 -2.22
C LEU A 135 2.22 6.70 -2.57
N TYR A 136 0.99 6.36 -2.21
CA TYR A 136 -0.16 7.24 -2.34
C TYR A 136 -0.64 7.63 -0.94
N ARG A 137 -0.70 8.94 -0.71
CA ARG A 137 -1.38 9.48 0.46
C ARG A 137 -2.87 9.48 0.18
N ASP A 138 -3.62 8.95 1.12
CA ASP A 138 -5.07 8.86 1.06
C ASP A 138 -5.68 9.56 2.27
N VAL A 139 -6.54 10.53 2.02
CA VAL A 139 -7.40 11.14 3.02
C VAL A 139 -8.82 10.82 2.55
N PRO A 140 -9.54 9.91 3.23
CA PRO A 140 -10.85 9.50 2.76
C PRO A 140 -11.78 10.72 2.64
N PRO A 141 -12.61 10.80 1.59
CA PRO A 141 -13.44 11.98 1.33
C PRO A 141 -14.38 12.31 2.50
N TRP A 142 -14.87 11.29 3.23
CA TRP A 142 -15.72 11.46 4.40
C TRP A 142 -14.99 12.00 5.65
N ARG A 143 -13.66 12.14 5.62
CA ARG A 143 -12.86 12.74 6.70
C ARG A 143 -12.40 14.16 6.38
N VAL A 144 -12.55 14.64 5.14
CA VAL A 144 -12.00 15.93 4.69
C VAL A 144 -12.52 17.10 5.52
N GLU A 145 -13.81 17.14 5.83
CA GLU A 145 -14.43 18.20 6.63
C GLU A 145 -13.99 18.17 8.10
N GLU A 146 -13.92 16.97 8.69
CA GLU A 146 -13.46 16.80 10.07
C GLU A 146 -11.99 17.18 10.23
N LEU A 147 -11.17 16.87 9.22
CA LEU A 147 -9.76 17.23 9.15
C LEU A 147 -9.52 18.66 8.66
N ALA A 148 -10.56 19.43 8.33
CA ALA A 148 -10.42 20.87 8.12
C ALA A 148 -10.37 21.64 9.46
N LYS A 149 -10.82 21.01 10.55
CA LYS A 149 -10.79 21.60 11.88
C LYS A 149 -9.36 21.62 12.47
N PRO A 150 -8.93 22.72 13.10
CA PRO A 150 -7.66 22.79 13.82
C PRO A 150 -7.58 21.73 14.93
N GLU A 151 -6.37 21.27 15.26
CA GLU A 151 -6.17 20.39 16.40
C GLU A 151 -6.62 21.09 17.70
N GLY A 152 -7.66 20.56 18.35
CA GLY A 152 -8.18 21.08 19.62
C GLY A 152 -9.70 21.33 19.65
N GLU A 153 -10.36 21.35 18.50
CA GLU A 153 -11.82 21.48 18.40
C GLU A 153 -12.46 20.11 18.10
N ARG A 154 -12.58 19.27 19.13
CA ARG A 154 -13.41 18.06 19.08
C ARG A 154 -14.75 18.31 19.74
#